data_AF-A0A957WGJ2-F1
#
_entry.id   AF-A0A957WGJ2-F1
#
_cell.length_a   1.000
_cell.length_b   1.000
_cell.length_c   1.000
_cell.angle_alpha   90.00
_cell.angle_beta   90.00
_cell.angle_gamma   90.00
#
_symmetry.space_group_name_H-M   'P 1'
#
loop_
_entity.id
_entity.type
_entity.pdbx_description
1 polymer ?
#
loop_
_entity_poly.entity_id
_entity_poly.type
_entity_poly.pdbx_seq_one_letter_code
_entity_poly.pdbx_strand_id
1 'polypeptide(L)' 'MGNFIVFILILFVLAALLRIDFFFTIVYLLIGVYIVTRFWTRRMLTRLTFKRRLPERAFLGEAITVTLTLE' A
#
# COMPACT_ATOMS: atom_id res chain seq x y z
N MET A 1 -14.79 11.69 27.42
CA MET A 1 -15.58 12.74 26.75
C MET A 1 -14.73 13.80 26.01
N GLY A 2 -13.40 13.89 26.23
CA GLY A 2 -12.55 14.88 25.53
C GLY A 2 -12.26 14.60 24.04
N ASN A 3 -12.21 13.33 23.61
CA ASN A 3 -11.85 12.99 22.23
C ASN A 3 -12.89 13.41 21.18
N PHE A 4 -14.17 13.50 21.56
CA PHE A 4 -15.24 13.85 20.61
C PHE A 4 -15.20 15.33 20.23
N ILE A 5 -14.86 16.20 21.18
CA ILE A 5 -14.71 17.64 20.97
C ILE A 5 -13.50 17.92 20.08
N VAL A 6 -12.39 17.22 20.30
CA VAL A 6 -11.19 17.31 19.43
C VAL A 6 -11.48 16.81 18.02
N PHE A 7 -12.24 15.71 17.88
CA PHE A 7 -12.64 15.19 16.57
C PHE A 7 -13.53 16.18 15.80
N ILE A 8 -14.51 16.78 16.46
CA ILE A 8 -15.40 17.80 15.87
C ILE A 8 -14.60 19.05 15.48
N LEU A 9 -13.64 19.48 16.30
CA LEU A 9 -12.76 20.62 15.99
C LEU A 9 -11.89 20.35 14.77
N ILE A 10 -11.29 19.15 14.68
CA ILE A 10 -10.50 18.75 13.51
C ILE A 10 -11.39 18.74 12.26
N LEU A 11 -12.60 18.19 12.35
CA LEU A 11 -13.55 18.13 11.24
C LEU A 11 -13.96 19.54 10.78
N PHE A 12 -14.17 20.46 11.72
CA PHE A 12 -14.51 21.85 11.46
C PHE A 12 -13.35 22.60 10.80
N VAL A 13 -12.12 22.42 11.29
CA VAL A 13 -10.91 23.00 10.68
C VAL A 13 -10.68 22.42 9.28
N LEU A 14 -10.90 21.11 9.09
CA LEU A 14 -10.86 20.48 7.78
C LEU A 14 -11.89 21.10 6.84
N ALA A 15 -13.14 21.27 7.27
CA ALA A 15 -14.21 21.86 6.48
C ALA A 15 -13.98 23.35 6.17
N ALA A 16 -13.37 24.10 7.08
CA ALA A 16 -13.03 25.51 6.88
C ALA A 16 -11.83 25.70 5.93
N LEU A 17 -10.82 24.83 6.02
CA LEU A 17 -9.66 24.82 5.12
C LEU A 17 -10.03 24.26 3.74
N LEU A 18 -10.84 23.21 3.69
CA LEU A 18 -11.48 22.69 2.48
C LEU A 18 -12.73 23.52 2.19
N ARG A 19 -12.54 24.80 1.87
CA ARG A 19 -13.51 25.61 1.12
C ARG A 19 -14.11 24.73 0.02
N ILE A 20 -15.43 24.76 -0.19
CA ILE A 20 -16.20 23.73 -0.90
C ILE A 20 -15.59 23.27 -2.25
N ASP A 21 -14.88 24.15 -2.96
CA ASP A 21 -14.13 23.85 -4.20
C ASP A 21 -12.80 23.09 -3.99
N PHE A 22 -12.10 23.35 -2.89
CA PHE A 22 -10.82 22.70 -2.52
C PHE A 22 -11.03 21.26 -1.99
N PHE A 23 -12.19 20.99 -1.38
CA PHE A 23 -12.57 19.64 -0.96
C PHE A 23 -12.53 18.66 -2.12
N PHE A 24 -13.22 19.00 -3.22
CA PHE A 24 -13.24 18.15 -4.41
C PHE A 24 -11.86 17.99 -5.01
N THR A 25 -11.05 19.05 -5.04
CA THR A 25 -9.68 18.98 -5.57
C THR A 25 -8.82 17.97 -4.80
N ILE A 26 -8.82 18.02 -3.47
CA ILE A 26 -8.05 17.08 -2.63
C ILE A 26 -8.60 15.67 -2.75
N VAL A 27 -9.92 15.49 -2.67
CA VAL A 27 -10.54 14.16 -2.76
C VAL A 27 -10.25 13.51 -4.11
N TYR A 28 -10.40 14.25 -5.21
CA TYR A 28 -10.10 13.74 -6.55
C TYR A 28 -8.61 13.44 -6.71
N LEU A 29 -7.73 14.28 -6.15
CA LEU A 29 -6.29 14.03 -6.17
C LEU A 29 -5.92 12.78 -5.37
N LEU A 30 -6.48 12.60 -4.18
CA LEU A 30 -6.27 11.40 -3.36
C LEU A 30 -6.81 10.14 -4.03
N ILE A 31 -8.01 10.20 -4.61
CA ILE A 31 -8.58 9.09 -5.39
C ILE A 31 -7.70 8.78 -6.60
N GLY A 32 -7.24 9.80 -7.32
CA GLY A 32 -6.35 9.65 -8.47
C GLY A 32 -5.04 8.98 -8.12
N VAL A 33 -4.35 9.48 -7.08
CA VAL A 33 -3.11 8.88 -6.57
C VAL A 33 -3.37 7.45 -6.11
N TYR A 34 -4.45 7.19 -5.37
CA TYR A 34 -4.78 5.84 -4.90
C TYR A 34 -4.99 4.86 -6.05
N ILE A 35 -5.74 5.23 -7.09
CA ILE A 35 -5.97 4.39 -8.27
C ILE A 35 -4.65 4.12 -9.00
N VAL A 36 -3.83 5.15 -9.22
CA VAL A 36 -2.53 5.02 -9.89
C VAL A 36 -1.61 4.08 -9.12
N THR A 37 -1.45 4.30 -7.81
CA THR A 37 -0.65 3.44 -6.94
C THR A 37 -1.18 2.02 -6.96
N ARG A 38 -2.49 1.80 -6.81
CA ARG A 38 -3.09 0.45 -6.81
C ARG A 38 -2.84 -0.29 -8.12
N PHE A 39 -2.94 0.40 -9.26
CA PHE A 39 -2.72 -0.20 -10.57
C PHE A 39 -1.25 -0.54 -10.80
N TRP A 40 -0.34 0.36 -10.41
CA TRP A 40 1.10 0.13 -10.46
C TRP A 40 1.54 -1.00 -9.53
N THR A 41 1.07 -1.04 -8.28
CA THR A 41 1.39 -2.13 -7.35
C THR A 41 0.93 -3.47 -7.90
N ARG A 42 -0.30 -3.56 -8.44
CA ARG A 42 -0.75 -4.80 -9.10
C ARG A 42 0.15 -5.21 -10.25
N ARG A 43 0.53 -4.27 -11.14
CA ARG A 43 1.46 -4.56 -12.25
C ARG A 43 2.85 -4.97 -11.80
N MET A 44 3.39 -4.35 -10.76
CA MET A 44 4.70 -4.67 -10.20
C MET A 44 4.71 -6.07 -9.60
N LEU A 45 3.66 -6.42 -8.85
CA LEU A 45 3.51 -7.76 -8.28
C LEU A 45 3.42 -8.85 -9.36
N THR A 46 2.85 -8.56 -10.53
CA THR A 46 2.82 -9.52 -11.65
C THR A 46 4.18 -9.71 -12.31
N ARG A 47 5.10 -8.73 -12.20
CA ARG A 47 6.45 -8.83 -12.76
C ARG A 47 7.47 -9.43 -11.81
N LEU A 48 7.14 -9.54 -10.52
CA LEU A 48 7.97 -10.24 -9.53
C LEU A 48 8.15 -11.69 -9.97
N THR A 49 9.35 -12.00 -10.43
CA THR A 49 9.68 -13.34 -10.92
C THR A 49 10.30 -14.10 -9.76
N PHE A 50 9.53 -14.98 -9.14
CA PHE A 50 10.02 -15.83 -8.06
C PHE A 50 10.98 -16.89 -8.63
N LYS A 51 12.28 -16.68 -8.44
CA LYS A 51 13.29 -17.71 -8.72
C LYS A 51 13.58 -18.49 -7.46
N ARG A 52 13.17 -19.76 -7.42
CA ARG A 52 13.57 -20.71 -6.37
C ARG A 52 14.84 -21.41 -6.81
N ARG A 53 15.97 -21.12 -6.17
CA ARG A 53 17.18 -21.95 -6.34
C ARG A 53 17.12 -23.14 -5.38
N LEU A 54 17.07 -24.36 -5.92
CA LEU A 54 17.35 -25.56 -5.15
C LEU A 54 18.86 -25.82 -5.17
N PRO A 55 19.48 -26.20 -4.05
CA PRO A 55 20.85 -26.69 -4.06
C PRO A 55 20.94 -27.99 -4.86
N GLU A 56 22.01 -28.13 -5.63
CA GLU A 56 22.24 -29.19 -6.63
C GLU A 56 22.37 -30.60 -6.03
N ARG A 57 22.53 -30.70 -4.71
CA ARG A 57 22.62 -31.95 -3.95
C ARG A 57 21.66 -31.89 -2.78
N ALA A 58 20.56 -32.63 -2.92
CA ALA A 58 19.51 -32.76 -1.94
C ALA A 58 19.26 -34.26 -1.72
N PHE A 59 19.63 -34.80 -0.56
CA PHE A 59 19.36 -36.19 -0.22
C PHE A 59 17.91 -36.36 0.27
N LEU A 60 17.31 -37.52 -0.02
CA LEU A 60 15.96 -37.84 0.42
C LEU A 60 15.89 -37.87 1.96
N GLY A 61 15.06 -36.98 2.53
CA GLY A 61 14.85 -36.86 3.98
C GLY A 61 15.58 -35.69 4.67
N GLU A 62 16.39 -34.91 3.93
CA GLU A 62 17.12 -33.78 4.50
C GLU A 62 16.29 -32.48 4.46
N ALA A 63 16.34 -31.69 5.54
CA ALA A 63 15.68 -30.39 5.61
C ALA A 63 16.54 -29.33 4.91
N ILE A 64 16.20 -29.03 3.66
CA ILE A 64 16.99 -28.14 2.80
C ILE A 64 16.56 -26.69 3.02
N THR A 65 17.53 -25.80 3.30
CA THR A 65 17.26 -24.36 3.39
C THR A 65 17.08 -23.78 1.99
N VAL A 66 15.88 -23.26 1.70
CA VAL A 66 15.54 -22.67 0.41
C VAL A 66 15.71 -21.15 0.51
N THR A 67 16.60 -20.58 -0.30
CA THR A 67 16.75 -19.13 -0.41
C THR A 67 15.79 -18.59 -1.47
N LEU A 68 14.88 -17.71 -1.06
CA LEU A 68 13.95 -17.02 -1.95
C LEU A 68 14.52 -15.63 -2.28
N THR A 69 14.83 -15.39 -3.54
CA THR A 69 15.18 -14.05 -4.05
C THR A 69 14.00 -13.48 -4.83
N LEU A 70 13.57 -12.28 -4.42
CA LEU A 70 12.57 -11.47 -5.12
C LEU A 70 13.32 -10.52 -6.08
N GLU A 71 13.15 -10.72 -7.39
CA GLU A 71 13.61 -9.81 -8.47
C GLU A 71 12.43 -9.06 -9.07
#